data_AF-A0A968PTK0-F1
#
_entry.id   AF-A0A968PTK0-F1
#
_cell.length_a   1.000
_cell.length_b   1.000
_cell.length_c   1.000
_cell.angle_alpha   90.00
_cell.angle_beta   90.00
_cell.angle_gamma   90.00
#
_symmetry.space_group_name_H-M   'P 1'
#
loop_
_entity.id
_entity.type
_entity.pdbx_description
1 polymer ?
#
loop_
_entity_poly.entity_id
_entity_poly.type
_entity_poly.pdbx_seq_one_letter_code
_entity_poly.pdbx_strand_id
1 'polypeptide(L)'
;MRYFKQEPAPEGYLKELMTEPRMPDNDPNEHSPSSDSTLYPNPVIINEYGWIWVNRDGSTTTLTNFIYKRLFPDIKSPQERYEIYAKTLAIKTEYWRAHRQAAAVMHFCGLGYSRPNEPRGQTSDNFIDLKNLVFEPHFYKYVRPSFSPLGIMLDFWDMHLEKNQEVRVPIHVFNDTYLSLKDSVQLNFYIDEKLISSQSEQFLVQENGKAMLDFSISVPDIAGKARLEGVTIHQGDTIKSIREFTIDIK
;
A
#
# COMPACT_ATOMS: atom_id res chain seq x y z
N MET A 1 2.73 18.78 -4.25
CA MET A 1 2.51 17.82 -3.13
C MET A 1 1.12 18.05 -2.53
N ARG A 2 0.23 17.05 -2.64
CA ARG A 2 -1.23 17.15 -2.43
C ARG A 2 -1.71 17.51 -1.02
N TYR A 3 -0.85 17.49 0.02
CA TYR A 3 -1.23 17.91 1.39
C TYR A 3 -0.34 18.99 2.01
N PHE A 4 0.40 19.73 1.17
CA PHE A 4 1.20 20.85 1.68
C PHE A 4 0.31 21.99 2.23
N LYS A 5 -0.86 22.21 1.62
CA LYS A 5 -1.83 23.26 1.99
C LYS A 5 -3.28 22.79 2.07
N GLN A 6 -3.51 21.48 2.01
CA GLN A 6 -4.85 20.89 1.91
C GLN A 6 -4.97 19.78 2.96
N GLU A 7 -6.09 19.73 3.67
CA GLU A 7 -6.45 18.62 4.55
C GLU A 7 -6.94 17.42 3.74
N PRO A 8 -6.76 16.17 4.23
CA PRO A 8 -7.38 15.02 3.59
C PRO A 8 -8.90 15.19 3.58
N ALA A 9 -9.54 14.62 2.56
CA ALA A 9 -10.99 14.59 2.51
C ALA A 9 -11.58 13.83 3.73
N PRO A 10 -12.80 14.16 4.19
CA PRO A 10 -13.42 13.55 5.38
C PRO A 10 -13.49 12.02 5.33
N GLU A 11 -13.61 11.46 4.15
CA GLU A 11 -13.63 10.03 3.87
C GLU A 11 -12.26 9.32 4.02
N GLY A 12 -11.19 10.10 4.21
CA GLY A 12 -9.83 9.62 4.44
C GLY A 12 -8.93 9.65 3.21
N TYR A 13 -7.62 9.76 3.46
CA TYR A 13 -6.61 9.93 2.42
C TYR A 13 -6.50 8.72 1.47
N LEU A 14 -6.80 7.50 1.92
CA LEU A 14 -6.76 6.32 1.05
C LEU A 14 -7.86 6.38 0.00
N LYS A 15 -9.10 6.64 0.41
CA LYS A 15 -10.22 6.79 -0.52
C LYS A 15 -10.00 7.94 -1.50
N GLU A 16 -9.48 9.07 -1.01
CA GLU A 16 -9.16 10.23 -1.86
C GLU A 16 -8.09 9.95 -2.93
N LEU A 17 -7.16 9.03 -2.66
CA LEU A 17 -5.97 8.80 -3.51
C LEU A 17 -6.01 7.51 -4.33
N MET A 18 -6.75 6.49 -3.89
CA MET A 18 -6.63 5.10 -4.37
C MET A 18 -7.93 4.50 -4.90
N THR A 19 -9.06 5.22 -4.84
CA THR A 19 -10.36 4.68 -5.30
C THR A 19 -10.34 4.30 -6.77
N GLU A 20 -9.74 5.14 -7.63
CA GLU A 20 -9.73 4.91 -9.06
C GLU A 20 -8.38 4.35 -9.52
N PRO A 21 -8.34 3.42 -10.49
CA PRO A 21 -7.11 3.04 -11.18
C PRO A 21 -6.42 4.26 -11.79
N ARG A 22 -5.13 4.43 -11.53
CA ARG A 22 -4.33 5.56 -12.05
C ARG A 22 -3.40 5.11 -13.16
N MET A 23 -3.19 6.02 -14.11
CA MET A 23 -2.02 5.98 -14.99
C MET A 23 -0.83 6.58 -14.25
N PRO A 24 0.38 6.02 -14.38
CA PRO A 24 1.60 6.69 -13.93
C PRO A 24 1.71 8.08 -14.56
N ASP A 25 2.06 9.08 -13.75
CA ASP A 25 2.26 10.48 -14.13
C ASP A 25 3.77 10.82 -14.18
N ASN A 26 4.11 12.09 -14.43
CA ASN A 26 5.49 12.59 -14.45
C ASN A 26 6.37 11.90 -15.52
N ASP A 27 5.79 11.65 -16.69
CA ASP A 27 6.43 11.01 -17.85
C ASP A 27 6.69 12.03 -19.00
N PRO A 28 7.29 11.61 -20.12
CA PRO A 28 7.48 12.48 -21.27
C PRO A 28 6.18 13.01 -21.90
N ASN A 29 5.05 12.33 -21.77
CA ASN A 29 3.77 12.83 -22.28
C ASN A 29 3.33 14.10 -21.53
N GLU A 30 3.68 14.23 -20.25
CA GLU A 30 3.39 15.43 -19.44
C GLU A 30 4.43 16.54 -19.61
N HIS A 31 5.72 16.17 -19.64
CA HIS A 31 6.81 17.16 -19.58
C HIS A 31 7.45 17.48 -20.94
N SER A 32 7.23 16.68 -21.98
CA SER A 32 7.78 16.86 -23.32
C SER A 32 6.87 16.21 -24.38
N PRO A 33 5.59 16.63 -24.47
CA PRO A 33 4.62 16.03 -25.37
C PRO A 33 5.06 16.15 -26.83
N SER A 34 4.64 15.21 -27.67
CA SER A 34 4.90 15.28 -29.10
C SER A 34 4.26 16.55 -29.70
N SER A 35 4.83 17.04 -30.80
CA SER A 35 4.32 18.25 -31.48
C SER A 35 2.90 18.07 -32.03
N ASP A 36 2.50 16.84 -32.34
CA ASP A 36 1.18 16.48 -32.86
C ASP A 36 0.20 15.98 -31.78
N SER A 37 0.57 16.08 -30.50
CA SER A 37 -0.22 15.62 -29.35
C SER A 37 -0.51 14.10 -29.33
N THR A 38 0.22 13.31 -30.11
CA THR A 38 0.20 11.85 -29.99
C THR A 38 0.94 11.41 -28.74
N LEU A 39 0.33 10.49 -27.98
CA LEU A 39 0.99 9.92 -26.80
C LEU A 39 2.11 8.96 -27.23
N TYR A 40 3.24 9.02 -26.54
CA TYR A 40 4.30 8.02 -26.69
C TYR A 40 3.74 6.64 -26.31
N PRO A 41 3.87 5.62 -27.19
CA PRO A 41 3.31 4.29 -26.94
C PRO A 41 4.20 3.45 -25.99
N ASN A 42 5.24 4.05 -25.42
CA ASN A 42 6.24 3.35 -24.63
C ASN A 42 5.65 2.88 -23.30
N PRO A 43 5.95 1.65 -22.86
CA PRO A 43 5.57 1.19 -21.53
C PRO A 43 6.23 2.05 -20.44
N VAL A 44 5.47 2.43 -19.42
CA VAL A 44 5.95 3.26 -18.31
C VAL A 44 6.40 2.40 -17.14
N ILE A 45 7.56 2.72 -16.57
CA ILE A 45 8.10 2.10 -15.35
C ILE A 45 8.02 3.11 -14.22
N ILE A 46 7.41 2.72 -13.11
CA ILE A 46 7.43 3.51 -11.87
C ILE A 46 8.75 3.21 -11.17
N ASN A 47 9.70 4.13 -11.23
CA ASN A 47 11.02 4.00 -10.60
C ASN A 47 11.18 4.83 -9.32
N GLU A 48 10.23 5.72 -9.01
CA GLU A 48 10.20 6.51 -7.78
C GLU A 48 8.78 6.58 -7.19
N TYR A 49 8.62 6.06 -5.97
CA TYR A 49 7.38 6.15 -5.19
C TYR A 49 7.66 6.01 -3.68
N GLY A 50 6.63 6.01 -2.85
CA GLY A 50 6.74 5.79 -1.39
C GLY A 50 6.40 6.99 -0.50
N TRP A 51 6.55 8.23 -1.00
CA TRP A 51 6.15 9.55 -0.46
C TRP A 51 6.38 9.87 1.02
N ILE A 52 6.10 9.00 1.99
CA ILE A 52 6.18 9.26 3.45
C ILE A 52 7.48 8.75 4.09
N TRP A 53 8.59 8.83 3.35
CA TRP A 53 9.96 8.54 3.80
C TRP A 53 10.31 9.04 5.21
N VAL A 54 11.12 8.24 5.90
CA VAL A 54 11.71 8.51 7.21
C VAL A 54 13.19 8.17 7.16
N ASN A 55 14.01 8.88 7.94
CA ASN A 55 15.43 8.56 8.09
C ASN A 55 15.62 7.24 8.87
N ARG A 56 16.85 6.72 8.86
CA ARG A 56 17.24 5.48 9.55
C ARG A 56 17.16 5.54 11.09
N ASP A 57 16.94 6.74 11.64
CA ASP A 57 16.65 6.97 13.07
C ASP A 57 15.15 7.18 13.35
N GLY A 58 14.30 7.10 12.31
CA GLY A 58 12.86 7.27 12.34
C GLY A 58 12.40 8.72 12.39
N SER A 59 13.33 9.68 12.30
CA SER A 59 12.97 11.09 12.07
C SER A 59 12.36 11.27 10.68
N THR A 60 11.46 12.25 10.52
CA THR A 60 10.88 12.56 9.20
C THR A 60 11.93 13.18 8.29
N THR A 61 11.76 13.05 6.97
CA THR A 61 12.56 13.82 6.00
C THR A 61 11.92 15.19 5.75
N THR A 62 12.61 16.07 5.02
CA THR A 62 12.06 17.41 4.71
C THR A 62 10.80 17.34 3.85
N LEU A 63 10.70 16.34 2.96
CA LEU A 63 9.52 16.15 2.10
C LEU A 63 8.31 15.60 2.83
N THR A 64 8.48 15.04 4.04
CA THR A 64 7.43 14.23 4.69
C THR A 64 7.01 14.75 6.05
N ASN A 65 7.79 15.64 6.65
CA ASN A 65 7.49 16.20 7.98
C ASN A 65 6.07 16.78 8.08
N PHE A 66 5.59 17.48 7.06
CA PHE A 66 4.24 18.04 7.06
C PHE A 66 3.16 16.97 6.82
N ILE A 67 3.49 15.88 6.11
CA ILE A 67 2.57 14.76 5.89
C ILE A 67 2.29 14.03 7.20
N TYR A 68 3.32 13.71 7.98
CA TYR A 68 3.13 13.06 9.28
C TYR A 68 2.27 13.90 10.22
N LYS A 69 2.50 15.22 10.26
CA LYS A 69 1.69 16.13 11.10
C LYS A 69 0.22 16.17 10.70
N ARG A 70 -0.08 15.98 9.41
CA ARG A 70 -1.42 16.18 8.85
C ARG A 70 -2.22 14.88 8.75
N LEU A 71 -1.61 13.82 8.24
CA LEU A 71 -2.27 12.53 8.05
C LEU A 71 -2.13 11.59 9.25
N PHE A 72 -1.08 11.76 10.05
CA PHE A 72 -0.72 10.85 11.13
C PHE A 72 -0.42 11.61 12.44
N PRO A 73 -1.31 12.52 12.88
CA PRO A 73 -1.02 13.41 14.01
C PRO A 73 -0.74 12.64 15.31
N ASP A 74 -1.29 11.44 15.47
CA ASP A 74 -1.13 10.61 16.67
C ASP A 74 0.15 9.78 16.69
N ILE A 75 0.87 9.68 15.58
CA ILE A 75 2.13 8.93 15.47
C ILE A 75 3.27 9.77 16.06
N LYS A 76 3.85 9.32 17.18
CA LYS A 76 4.86 10.10 17.93
C LYS A 76 6.25 9.47 17.92
N SER A 77 6.33 8.14 17.91
CA SER A 77 7.58 7.40 18.03
C SER A 77 8.21 7.07 16.67
N PRO A 78 9.52 6.78 16.62
CA PRO A 78 10.18 6.18 15.46
C PRO A 78 9.54 4.87 14.99
N GLN A 79 9.17 3.99 15.93
CA GLN A 79 8.61 2.66 15.60
C GLN A 79 7.26 2.76 14.90
N GLU A 80 6.37 3.60 15.44
CA GLU A 80 5.08 3.87 14.79
C GLU A 80 5.25 4.48 13.39
N ARG A 81 6.28 5.33 13.20
CA ARG A 81 6.61 5.90 11.88
C ARG A 81 7.13 4.87 10.90
N TYR A 82 7.98 3.94 11.34
CA TYR A 82 8.43 2.84 10.52
C TYR A 82 7.26 1.94 10.09
N GLU A 83 6.38 1.61 11.03
CA GLU A 83 5.24 0.76 10.74
C GLU A 83 4.27 1.41 9.74
N ILE A 84 3.87 2.67 9.94
CA ILE A 84 2.95 3.35 9.02
C ILE A 84 3.60 3.58 7.65
N TYR A 85 4.91 3.87 7.60
CA TYR A 85 5.62 3.96 6.33
C TYR A 85 5.62 2.63 5.59
N ALA A 86 5.97 1.54 6.26
CA ALA A 86 5.99 0.22 5.65
C ALA A 86 4.61 -0.23 5.17
N LYS A 87 3.54 -0.02 5.96
CA LYS A 87 2.17 -0.35 5.58
C LYS A 87 1.70 0.45 4.37
N THR A 88 1.87 1.77 4.38
CA THR A 88 1.44 2.61 3.26
C THR A 88 2.26 2.36 1.99
N LEU A 89 3.55 2.04 2.11
CA LEU A 89 4.39 1.64 0.99
C LEU A 89 3.93 0.29 0.41
N ALA A 90 3.58 -0.69 1.26
CA ALA A 90 3.01 -1.96 0.84
C ALA A 90 1.68 -1.76 0.08
N ILE A 91 0.75 -1.00 0.66
CA ILE A 91 -0.54 -0.63 0.02
C ILE A 91 -0.30 0.00 -1.36
N LYS A 92 0.62 0.96 -1.45
CA LYS A 92 0.92 1.64 -2.73
C LYS A 92 1.58 0.69 -3.74
N THR A 93 2.37 -0.27 -3.28
CA THR A 93 2.98 -1.31 -4.14
C THR A 93 1.92 -2.25 -4.68
N GLU A 94 1.04 -2.77 -3.82
CA GLU A 94 -0.12 -3.58 -4.19
C GLU A 94 -0.97 -2.86 -5.24
N TYR A 95 -1.30 -1.59 -4.97
CA TYR A 95 -2.11 -0.74 -5.83
C TYR A 95 -1.56 -0.66 -7.25
N TRP A 96 -0.29 -0.28 -7.42
CA TRP A 96 0.26 -0.16 -8.77
C TRP A 96 0.36 -1.49 -9.51
N ARG A 97 0.68 -2.57 -8.79
CA ARG A 97 0.81 -3.92 -9.39
C ARG A 97 -0.54 -4.49 -9.81
N ALA A 98 -1.57 -4.39 -8.96
CA ALA A 98 -2.90 -4.96 -9.22
C ALA A 98 -3.58 -4.34 -10.45
N HIS A 99 -3.35 -3.05 -10.70
CA HIS A 99 -4.04 -2.33 -11.77
C HIS A 99 -3.47 -2.59 -13.16
N ARG A 100 -2.21 -3.03 -13.29
CA ARG A 100 -1.53 -3.32 -14.57
C ARG A 100 -1.41 -2.12 -15.52
N GLN A 101 -1.36 -0.90 -14.97
CA GLN A 101 -1.19 0.34 -15.75
C GLN A 101 0.27 0.77 -15.93
N ALA A 102 1.19 0.15 -15.19
CA ALA A 102 2.62 0.29 -15.34
C ALA A 102 3.24 -1.04 -15.77
N ALA A 103 4.28 -0.98 -16.60
CA ALA A 103 5.03 -2.16 -17.02
C ALA A 103 5.90 -2.74 -15.91
N ALA A 104 6.35 -1.88 -14.98
CA ALA A 104 7.06 -2.29 -13.79
C ALA A 104 6.89 -1.28 -12.65
N VAL A 105 6.99 -1.77 -11.42
CA VAL A 105 7.08 -0.99 -10.18
C VAL A 105 8.40 -1.35 -9.54
N MET A 106 9.31 -0.39 -9.40
CA MET A 106 10.62 -0.58 -8.80
C MET A 106 10.69 0.12 -7.45
N HIS A 107 11.15 -0.59 -6.43
CA HIS A 107 11.32 -0.01 -5.10
C HIS A 107 12.30 1.17 -5.12
N PHE A 108 11.79 2.34 -4.71
CA PHE A 108 12.58 3.52 -4.41
C PHE A 108 12.77 3.65 -2.88
N CYS A 109 13.98 3.64 -2.34
CA CYS A 109 15.26 3.44 -3.01
C CYS A 109 16.05 2.29 -2.37
N GLY A 110 16.71 1.50 -3.22
CA GLY A 110 17.52 0.38 -2.75
C GLY A 110 18.65 0.82 -1.83
N LEU A 111 19.32 1.94 -2.11
CA LEU A 111 20.30 2.59 -1.23
C LEU A 111 20.22 4.11 -1.44
N GLY A 112 20.14 4.86 -0.34
CA GLY A 112 20.01 6.31 -0.35
C GLY A 112 20.90 6.99 0.69
N TYR A 113 20.88 8.32 0.69
CA TYR A 113 21.38 9.06 1.84
C TYR A 113 20.35 8.95 2.99
N SER A 114 20.79 9.19 4.22
CA SER A 114 19.89 9.42 5.35
C SER A 114 20.48 10.53 6.20
N ARG A 115 19.80 11.69 6.23
CA ARG A 115 20.34 12.93 6.80
C ARG A 115 19.30 13.53 7.76
N PRO A 116 19.31 13.12 9.04
CA PRO A 116 18.39 13.65 10.04
C PRO A 116 18.75 15.07 10.50
N ASN A 117 20.03 15.47 10.35
CA ASN A 117 20.55 16.77 10.75
C ASN A 117 20.70 17.72 9.57
N GLU A 118 20.83 19.02 9.83
CA GLU A 118 20.98 20.04 8.79
C GLU A 118 22.32 19.91 8.02
N PRO A 119 22.31 19.99 6.67
CA PRO A 119 21.13 20.11 5.81
C PRO A 119 20.35 18.78 5.71
N ARG A 120 19.08 18.81 6.10
CA ARG A 120 18.25 17.60 6.16
C ARG A 120 18.01 16.97 4.77
N GLY A 121 17.87 15.66 4.75
CA GLY A 121 17.56 14.88 3.55
C GLY A 121 16.11 15.05 3.08
N GLN A 122 15.88 14.96 1.76
CA GLN A 122 14.54 14.94 1.19
C GLN A 122 13.90 13.54 1.25
N THR A 123 14.68 12.50 1.03
CA THR A 123 14.27 11.10 1.06
C THR A 123 15.24 10.27 1.94
N SER A 124 15.00 8.97 2.04
CA SER A 124 15.90 8.01 2.70
C SER A 124 15.66 6.61 2.14
N ASP A 125 16.58 5.68 2.41
CA ASP A 125 16.37 4.24 2.24
C ASP A 125 15.73 3.58 3.47
N ASN A 126 15.51 2.27 3.36
CA ASN A 126 14.86 1.43 4.38
C ASN A 126 15.84 0.58 5.21
N PHE A 127 17.13 0.96 5.29
CA PHE A 127 18.10 0.27 6.16
C PHE A 127 18.06 0.82 7.58
N ILE A 128 18.32 -0.03 8.57
CA ILE A 128 18.64 0.41 9.95
C ILE A 128 20.11 0.16 10.30
N ASP A 129 20.75 -0.78 9.63
CA ASP A 129 22.19 -1.02 9.72
C ASP A 129 22.75 -1.33 8.33
N LEU A 130 23.29 -0.30 7.69
CA LEU A 130 23.84 -0.41 6.34
C LEU A 130 25.09 -1.29 6.29
N LYS A 131 25.91 -1.31 7.35
CA LYS A 131 27.15 -2.09 7.37
C LYS A 131 26.87 -3.59 7.29
N ASN A 132 25.80 -4.02 7.97
CA ASN A 132 25.38 -5.42 8.00
C ASN A 132 24.19 -5.72 7.06
N LEU A 133 23.81 -4.76 6.19
CA LEU A 133 22.71 -4.89 5.23
C LEU A 133 21.36 -5.26 5.88
N VAL A 134 21.08 -4.70 7.06
CA VAL A 134 19.85 -4.96 7.80
C VAL A 134 18.78 -3.95 7.41
N PHE A 135 17.73 -4.44 6.75
CA PHE A 135 16.50 -3.68 6.52
C PHE A 135 15.74 -3.44 7.81
N GLU A 136 14.97 -2.36 7.82
CA GLU A 136 14.01 -2.08 8.89
C GLU A 136 12.97 -3.23 8.98
N PRO A 137 12.70 -3.78 10.18
CA PRO A 137 11.82 -4.94 10.35
C PRO A 137 10.40 -4.79 9.80
N HIS A 138 9.75 -3.64 9.98
CA HIS A 138 8.41 -3.42 9.42
C HIS A 138 8.44 -3.36 7.89
N PHE A 139 9.45 -2.72 7.29
CA PHE A 139 9.67 -2.73 5.84
C PHE A 139 9.78 -4.16 5.32
N TYR A 140 10.62 -5.00 5.95
CA TYR A 140 10.75 -6.40 5.54
C TYR A 140 9.45 -7.18 5.75
N LYS A 141 8.70 -6.90 6.83
CA LYS A 141 7.43 -7.57 7.12
C LYS A 141 6.31 -7.22 6.13
N TYR A 142 6.16 -5.95 5.76
CA TYR A 142 5.01 -5.50 4.97
C TYR A 142 5.33 -5.31 3.48
N VAL A 143 6.53 -4.83 3.14
CA VAL A 143 6.88 -4.46 1.77
C VAL A 143 7.47 -5.63 0.99
N ARG A 144 8.25 -6.52 1.62
CA ARG A 144 8.76 -7.72 0.91
C ARG A 144 7.62 -8.56 0.32
N PRO A 145 6.55 -8.92 1.07
CA PRO A 145 5.46 -9.71 0.50
C PRO A 145 4.68 -8.96 -0.59
N SER A 146 4.59 -7.63 -0.53
CA SER A 146 3.91 -6.84 -1.57
C SER A 146 4.66 -6.83 -2.91
N PHE A 147 5.88 -7.35 -2.96
CA PHE A 147 6.67 -7.62 -4.17
C PHE A 147 6.70 -9.10 -4.59
N SER A 148 6.00 -9.99 -3.90
CA SER A 148 5.91 -11.41 -4.28
C SER A 148 5.33 -11.59 -5.70
N PRO A 149 5.80 -12.53 -6.53
CA PRO A 149 5.31 -12.73 -7.90
C PRO A 149 3.81 -13.03 -8.02
N LEU A 150 3.25 -13.84 -7.11
CA LEU A 150 1.81 -13.81 -6.84
C LEU A 150 1.55 -12.66 -5.88
N GLY A 151 0.52 -11.85 -6.10
CA GLY A 151 0.15 -10.79 -5.17
C GLY A 151 -1.36 -10.63 -5.02
N ILE A 152 -1.76 -9.99 -3.93
CA ILE A 152 -3.14 -9.67 -3.63
C ILE A 152 -3.27 -8.21 -3.21
N MET A 153 -4.42 -7.61 -3.49
CA MET A 153 -4.76 -6.26 -3.04
C MET A 153 -6.22 -6.23 -2.58
N LEU A 154 -6.44 -5.87 -1.32
CA LEU A 154 -7.75 -5.46 -0.82
C LEU A 154 -8.13 -4.13 -1.49
N ASP A 155 -9.17 -4.15 -2.31
CA ASP A 155 -9.75 -2.96 -2.94
C ASP A 155 -10.76 -2.31 -2.00
N PHE A 156 -10.25 -1.91 -0.83
CA PHE A 156 -11.04 -1.37 0.27
C PHE A 156 -10.31 -0.17 0.85
N TRP A 157 -10.95 1.00 0.77
CA TRP A 157 -10.31 2.30 1.04
C TRP A 157 -11.00 3.11 2.13
N ASP A 158 -12.12 2.62 2.67
CA ASP A 158 -12.82 3.28 3.76
C ASP A 158 -11.98 3.22 5.04
N MET A 159 -11.82 4.38 5.68
CA MET A 159 -11.11 4.52 6.95
C MET A 159 -12.06 4.44 8.17
N HIS A 160 -13.36 4.49 7.91
CA HIS A 160 -14.43 4.50 8.91
C HIS A 160 -15.61 3.69 8.40
N LEU A 161 -16.16 2.82 9.25
CA LEU A 161 -17.36 2.05 8.99
C LEU A 161 -18.39 2.30 10.10
N GLU A 162 -19.66 2.30 9.72
CA GLU A 162 -20.78 2.25 10.65
C GLU A 162 -21.05 0.80 11.09
N LYS A 163 -21.80 0.64 12.18
CA LYS A 163 -22.25 -0.65 12.68
C LYS A 163 -23.44 -1.18 11.88
N ASN A 164 -23.68 -2.50 11.94
CA ASN A 164 -24.85 -3.16 11.35
C ASN A 164 -25.03 -2.93 9.84
N GLN A 165 -23.92 -2.89 9.11
CA GLN A 165 -23.92 -2.79 7.65
C GLN A 165 -23.25 -4.01 7.02
N GLU A 166 -23.70 -4.31 5.80
CA GLU A 166 -23.05 -5.27 4.91
C GLU A 166 -22.12 -4.52 3.95
N VAL A 167 -20.87 -4.94 3.88
CA VAL A 167 -19.83 -4.23 3.12
C VAL A 167 -19.15 -5.18 2.16
N ARG A 168 -19.09 -4.80 0.88
CA ARG A 168 -18.33 -5.56 -0.14
C ARG A 168 -16.84 -5.30 0.03
N VAL A 169 -16.04 -6.35 -0.09
CA VAL A 169 -14.58 -6.30 0.01
C VAL A 169 -13.98 -7.04 -1.20
N PRO A 170 -13.78 -6.36 -2.33
CA PRO A 170 -13.13 -6.96 -3.48
C PRO A 170 -11.64 -7.20 -3.18
N ILE A 171 -11.10 -8.31 -3.68
CA ILE A 171 -9.68 -8.62 -3.64
C ILE A 171 -9.18 -8.89 -5.05
N HIS A 172 -8.25 -8.07 -5.53
CA HIS A 172 -7.50 -8.38 -6.75
C HIS A 172 -6.45 -9.42 -6.42
N VAL A 173 -6.34 -10.45 -7.26
CA VAL A 173 -5.26 -11.43 -7.27
C VAL A 173 -4.53 -11.29 -8.59
N PHE A 174 -3.21 -11.15 -8.56
CA PHE A 174 -2.44 -10.91 -9.77
C PHE A 174 -1.17 -11.77 -9.78
N ASN A 175 -0.82 -12.24 -10.98
CA ASN A 175 0.23 -13.21 -11.22
C ASN A 175 1.28 -12.60 -12.15
N ASP A 176 2.50 -12.41 -11.65
CA ASP A 176 3.64 -11.87 -12.42
C ASP A 176 4.53 -12.99 -12.97
N THR A 177 4.09 -14.24 -12.87
CA THR A 177 4.84 -15.40 -13.36
C THR A 177 4.38 -15.81 -14.76
N TYR A 178 5.21 -16.60 -15.43
CA TYR A 178 4.95 -17.22 -16.73
C TYR A 178 4.23 -18.57 -16.62
N LEU A 179 3.53 -18.82 -15.52
CA LEU A 179 2.76 -20.04 -15.30
C LEU A 179 1.41 -19.67 -14.72
N SER A 180 0.36 -20.40 -15.10
CA SER A 180 -0.95 -20.23 -14.47
C SER A 180 -0.90 -20.70 -13.01
N LEU A 181 -1.44 -19.90 -12.11
CA LEU A 181 -1.46 -20.16 -10.67
C LEU A 181 -2.90 -20.44 -10.20
N LYS A 182 -3.06 -21.45 -9.36
CA LYS A 182 -4.32 -21.83 -8.73
C LYS A 182 -4.10 -22.05 -7.23
N ASP A 183 -4.85 -21.33 -6.41
CA ASP A 183 -4.85 -21.48 -4.95
C ASP A 183 -6.13 -20.86 -4.37
N SER A 184 -6.12 -20.46 -3.10
CA SER A 184 -7.15 -19.65 -2.47
C SER A 184 -6.63 -18.37 -1.82
N VAL A 185 -7.53 -17.42 -1.63
CA VAL A 185 -7.35 -16.26 -0.75
C VAL A 185 -8.28 -16.40 0.44
N GLN A 186 -7.74 -16.19 1.64
CA GLN A 186 -8.50 -16.08 2.87
C GLN A 186 -8.70 -14.61 3.23
N LEU A 187 -9.93 -14.17 3.46
CA LEU A 187 -10.25 -12.87 4.03
C LEU A 187 -10.57 -13.03 5.52
N ASN A 188 -9.79 -12.35 6.37
CA ASN A 188 -10.00 -12.31 7.81
C ASN A 188 -10.41 -10.90 8.25
N PHE A 189 -11.46 -10.80 9.06
CA PHE A 189 -11.95 -9.56 9.63
C PHE A 189 -11.77 -9.55 11.15
N TYR A 190 -11.08 -8.53 11.67
CA TYR A 190 -10.78 -8.37 13.09
C TYR A 190 -11.36 -7.07 13.65
N ILE A 191 -11.78 -7.11 14.92
CA ILE A 191 -12.07 -5.94 15.74
C ILE A 191 -11.32 -6.08 17.06
N ASP A 192 -10.51 -5.09 17.43
CA ASP A 192 -9.64 -5.08 18.61
C ASP A 192 -8.83 -6.39 18.75
N GLU A 193 -8.20 -6.79 17.64
CA GLU A 193 -7.44 -8.04 17.46
C GLU A 193 -8.23 -9.36 17.60
N LYS A 194 -9.54 -9.31 17.88
CA LYS A 194 -10.41 -10.48 17.88
C LYS A 194 -10.89 -10.79 16.47
N LEU A 195 -10.68 -12.02 16.00
CA LEU A 195 -11.24 -12.51 14.73
C LEU A 195 -12.77 -12.56 14.83
N ILE A 196 -13.44 -11.82 13.94
CA ILE A 196 -14.89 -11.73 13.84
C ILE A 196 -15.42 -12.69 12.77
N SER A 197 -14.79 -12.71 11.61
CA SER A 197 -15.14 -13.64 10.52
C SER A 197 -13.93 -14.00 9.68
N SER A 198 -14.02 -15.16 9.03
CA SER A 198 -13.02 -15.67 8.10
C SER A 198 -13.71 -16.35 6.93
N GLN A 199 -13.33 -16.01 5.72
CA GLN A 199 -13.88 -16.53 4.46
C GLN A 199 -12.73 -16.94 3.54
N SER A 200 -12.97 -17.89 2.66
CA SER A 200 -11.97 -18.35 1.69
C SER A 200 -12.60 -18.54 0.34
N GLU A 201 -11.95 -18.03 -0.71
CA GLU A 201 -12.36 -18.20 -2.10
C GLU A 201 -11.20 -18.72 -2.94
N GLN A 202 -11.51 -19.61 -3.89
CA GLN A 202 -10.51 -20.16 -4.80
C GLN A 202 -10.29 -19.22 -5.99
N PHE A 203 -9.07 -19.20 -6.52
CA PHE A 203 -8.75 -18.49 -7.76
C PHE A 203 -8.01 -19.38 -8.75
N LEU A 204 -8.11 -19.00 -10.03
CA LEU A 204 -7.21 -19.40 -11.09
C LEU A 204 -6.80 -18.12 -11.84
N VAL A 205 -5.52 -17.78 -11.82
CA VAL A 205 -4.98 -16.63 -12.54
C VAL A 205 -3.99 -17.13 -13.58
N GLN A 206 -4.23 -16.81 -14.84
CA GLN A 206 -3.31 -17.15 -15.94
C GLN A 206 -1.96 -16.43 -15.78
N GLU A 207 -0.94 -16.88 -16.51
CA GLU A 207 0.35 -16.20 -16.59
C GLU A 207 0.18 -14.69 -16.87
N ASN A 208 0.98 -13.85 -16.22
CA ASN A 208 0.92 -12.39 -16.33
C ASN A 208 -0.49 -11.78 -16.14
N GLY A 209 -1.41 -12.53 -15.54
CA GLY A 209 -2.83 -12.21 -15.46
C GLY A 209 -3.21 -11.52 -14.16
N LYS A 210 -4.52 -11.25 -14.05
CA LYS A 210 -5.19 -10.89 -12.80
C LYS A 210 -6.62 -11.43 -12.79
N ALA A 211 -7.16 -11.60 -11.60
CA ALA A 211 -8.57 -11.89 -11.33
C ALA A 211 -9.03 -11.04 -10.14
N MET A 212 -10.35 -10.94 -9.96
CA MET A 212 -10.95 -10.29 -8.81
C MET A 212 -11.87 -11.30 -8.12
N LEU A 213 -11.73 -11.38 -6.80
CA LEU A 213 -12.59 -12.17 -5.93
C LEU A 213 -13.48 -11.21 -5.14
N ASP A 214 -14.75 -11.55 -5.02
CA ASP A 214 -15.73 -10.72 -4.33
C ASP A 214 -16.09 -11.35 -2.98
N PHE A 215 -15.68 -10.68 -1.92
CA PHE A 215 -16.09 -11.02 -0.55
C PHE A 215 -17.07 -9.99 -0.02
N SER A 216 -17.72 -10.32 1.10
CA SER A 216 -18.49 -9.36 1.90
C SER A 216 -18.24 -9.57 3.38
N ILE A 217 -18.39 -8.53 4.20
CA ILE A 217 -18.37 -8.62 5.66
C ILE A 217 -19.65 -8.03 6.25
N SER A 218 -20.14 -8.67 7.31
CA SER A 218 -21.17 -8.12 8.19
C SER A 218 -20.49 -7.38 9.34
N VAL A 219 -20.69 -6.07 9.42
CA VAL A 219 -20.14 -5.25 10.51
C VAL A 219 -21.06 -5.39 11.75
N PRO A 220 -20.57 -5.94 12.88
CA PRO A 220 -21.40 -6.15 14.06
C PRO A 220 -21.73 -4.83 14.78
N ASP A 221 -22.66 -4.88 15.75
CA ASP A 221 -22.93 -3.76 16.66
C ASP A 221 -21.83 -3.58 17.73
N ILE A 222 -20.57 -3.46 17.28
CA ILE A 222 -19.39 -3.31 18.12
C ILE A 222 -18.51 -2.23 17.50
N ALA A 223 -18.22 -1.18 18.26
CA ALA A 223 -17.25 -0.17 17.87
C ALA A 223 -15.83 -0.62 18.26
N GLY A 224 -14.81 -0.13 17.57
CA GLY A 224 -13.42 -0.48 17.87
C GLY A 224 -12.48 -0.23 16.70
N LYS A 225 -11.20 -0.55 16.91
CA LYS A 225 -10.21 -0.58 15.83
C LYS A 225 -10.40 -1.86 15.05
N ALA A 226 -10.49 -1.75 13.73
CA ALA A 226 -10.81 -2.85 12.86
C ALA A 226 -9.72 -3.06 11.81
N ARG A 227 -9.60 -4.31 11.35
CA ARG A 227 -8.64 -4.69 10.31
C ARG A 227 -9.22 -5.77 9.41
N LEU A 228 -9.02 -5.59 8.11
CA LEU A 228 -9.14 -6.64 7.11
C LEU A 228 -7.76 -7.16 6.72
N GLU A 229 -7.60 -8.48 6.67
CA GLU A 229 -6.42 -9.15 6.12
C GLU A 229 -6.84 -10.12 5.02
N GLY A 230 -6.45 -9.82 3.78
CA GLY A 230 -6.40 -10.81 2.71
C GLY A 230 -5.11 -11.59 2.83
N VAL A 231 -5.16 -12.92 2.78
CA VAL A 231 -4.00 -13.80 2.96
C VAL A 231 -3.99 -14.89 1.88
N THR A 232 -2.82 -15.12 1.28
CA THR A 232 -2.55 -16.30 0.43
C THR A 232 -1.12 -16.76 0.65
N ILE A 233 -0.76 -17.95 0.15
CA ILE A 233 0.58 -18.51 0.25
C ILE A 233 1.18 -18.64 -1.14
N HIS A 234 2.44 -18.26 -1.31
CA HIS A 234 3.18 -18.50 -2.54
C HIS A 234 4.58 -18.97 -2.22
N GLN A 235 4.97 -20.14 -2.72
CA GLN A 235 6.32 -20.70 -2.53
C GLN A 235 6.77 -20.74 -1.05
N GLY A 236 5.83 -20.96 -0.13
CA GLY A 236 6.08 -20.99 1.32
C GLY A 236 6.09 -19.61 2.00
N ASP A 237 6.07 -18.52 1.25
CA ASP A 237 5.90 -17.17 1.78
C ASP A 237 4.42 -16.85 2.00
N THR A 238 4.10 -16.23 3.13
CA THR A 238 2.77 -15.66 3.38
C THR A 238 2.67 -14.29 2.74
N ILE A 239 1.66 -14.11 1.90
CA ILE A 239 1.34 -12.85 1.26
C ILE A 239 0.13 -12.25 1.96
N LYS A 240 0.24 -10.99 2.36
CA LYS A 240 -0.85 -10.27 3.00
C LYS A 240 -1.10 -8.95 2.32
N SER A 241 -2.37 -8.62 2.15
CA SER A 241 -2.85 -7.24 1.96
C SER A 241 -3.67 -6.86 3.18
N ILE A 242 -3.42 -5.69 3.75
CA ILE A 242 -4.01 -5.27 5.03
C ILE A 242 -4.68 -3.90 4.88
N ARG A 243 -5.87 -3.74 5.45
CA ARG A 243 -6.54 -2.43 5.60
C ARG A 243 -6.99 -2.25 7.04
N GLU A 244 -6.63 -1.13 7.65
CA GLU A 244 -6.96 -0.78 9.03
C GLU A 244 -7.89 0.45 9.02
N PHE A 245 -8.94 0.40 9.84
CA PHE A 245 -10.00 1.41 9.90
C PHE A 245 -10.67 1.41 11.28
N THR A 246 -11.60 2.32 11.54
CA THR A 246 -12.41 2.30 12.77
C THR A 246 -13.86 1.95 12.49
N ILE A 247 -14.52 1.35 13.47
CA ILE A 247 -15.97 1.22 13.49
C ILE A 247 -16.50 2.20 14.53
N ASP A 248 -17.29 3.17 14.07
CA ASP A 248 -17.69 4.30 14.89
C ASP A 248 -19.04 4.06 15.58
N ILE A 249 -19.24 4.71 16.73
CA ILE A 249 -20.53 4.78 17.40
C ILE A 249 -21.30 5.90 16.71
N LYS A 250 -22.24 5.54 15.83
CA LYS A 250 -23.24 6.49 15.35
C LYS A 250 -24.11 7.02 16.49
#